data_AF-X0ZUA1-F1
#
_entry.id   AF-X0ZUA1-F1
#
_cell.length_a   1.000
_cell.length_b   1.000
_cell.length_c   1.000
_cell.angle_alpha   90.00
_cell.angle_beta   90.00
_cell.angle_gamma   90.00
#
_symmetry.space_group_name_H-M   'P 1'
#
loop_
_entity.id
_entity.type
_entity.pdbx_description
1 polymer ?
#
loop_
_entity_poly.entity_id
_entity_poly.type
_entity_poly.pdbx_seq_one_letter_code
_entity_poly.pdbx_strand_id
1 'polypeptide(L)'
;MVKMNPKNLMISVFLGALIIGVLLTSVRIQTETNTAQSETQIQIIENITPEEAYILIQENKDNPNFVILDVRTPEEFLGEYIENSVNLDYYSSDFHLTTPPNIL
;
A
#
# COMPACT_ATOMS: atom_id res chain seq x y z
N MET A 1 24.45 39.79 28.38
CA MET A 1 24.04 40.52 27.17
C MET A 1 25.13 40.34 26.12
N VAL A 2 24.92 39.45 25.14
CA VAL A 2 25.94 39.14 24.13
C VAL A 2 25.97 40.25 23.09
N LYS A 3 27.10 40.95 22.97
CA LYS A 3 27.29 42.05 22.01
C LYS A 3 27.54 41.44 20.63
N MET A 4 26.46 41.27 19.86
CA MET A 4 26.55 40.75 18.50
C MET A 4 27.19 41.76 17.54
N ASN A 5 28.10 41.28 16.71
CA ASN A 5 28.74 42.05 15.64
C ASN A 5 27.71 42.37 14.55
N PRO A 6 27.64 43.61 14.01
CA PRO A 6 26.68 44.00 12.98
C PRO A 6 26.67 43.07 11.74
N LYS A 7 27.81 42.47 11.39
CA LYS A 7 27.89 41.49 10.29
C LYS A 7 27.17 40.18 10.62
N ASN A 8 27.27 39.73 11.87
CA ASN A 8 26.64 38.51 12.36
C ASN A 8 25.14 38.72 12.65
N LEU A 9 24.73 39.97 12.89
CA LEU A 9 23.33 40.38 12.95
C LEU A 9 22.67 40.32 11.57
N MET A 10 23.34 40.81 10.52
CA MET A 10 22.85 40.69 9.14
C MET A 10 22.67 39.22 8.72
N ILE A 11 23.63 38.35 9.05
CA ILE A 11 23.57 36.90 8.73
C ILE A 11 22.41 36.21 9.48
N SER A 12 22.19 36.55 10.75
CA SER A 12 21.08 35.98 11.54
C SER A 12 19.71 36.42 11.06
N VAL A 13 19.57 37.64 10.54
CA VAL A 13 18.30 38.15 9.98
C VAL A 13 18.01 37.48 8.63
N PHE A 14 19.04 37.22 7.81
CA PHE A 14 18.89 36.49 6.55
C PHE A 14 18.52 35.00 6.74
N LEU A 15 19.11 34.30 7.72
CA LEU A 15 18.71 32.92 8.04
C LEU A 15 17.32 32.83 8.66
N GLY A 16 16.92 33.80 9.49
CA GLY A 16 15.57 33.85 10.06
C GLY A 16 14.47 34.11 9.02
N ALA A 17 14.75 34.96 8.03
CA ALA A 17 13.80 35.25 6.94
C ALA A 17 13.64 34.08 5.94
N LEU A 18 14.69 33.26 5.74
CA LEU A 18 14.63 32.07 4.88
C LEU A 18 13.69 30.99 5.43
N ILE A 19 13.59 30.85 6.74
CA ILE A 19 12.72 29.85 7.40
C ILE A 19 11.24 30.27 7.38
N ILE A 20 10.94 31.57 7.39
CA ILE A 20 9.55 32.09 7.35
C ILE A 20 8.97 32.03 5.92
N GLY A 21 9.82 32.19 4.89
CA GLY A 21 9.39 32.17 3.48
C GLY A 21 8.99 30.79 2.95
N VAL A 22 9.38 29.69 3.59
CA VAL A 22 9.08 28.32 3.15
C VAL A 22 7.73 27.80 3.70
N LEU A 23 7.16 28.45 4.72
CA LEU A 23 5.94 27.98 5.40
C LEU A 23 4.61 28.48 4.81
N LEU A 24 4.61 29.30 3.75
CA LEU A 24 3.39 29.90 3.19
C LEU A 24 3.11 29.59 1.71
N THR A 25 3.82 28.66 1.07
CA THR A 25 3.59 28.33 -0.36
C THR A 25 2.98 26.96 -0.64
N SER A 26 2.55 26.20 0.37
CA SER A 26 1.63 25.07 0.16
C SER A 26 0.20 25.55 -0.05
N VAL A 27 0.00 26.39 -1.07
CA VAL A 27 -1.31 26.56 -1.70
C VAL A 27 -1.69 25.19 -2.26
N ARG A 28 -2.64 24.52 -1.61
CA ARG A 28 -3.39 23.40 -2.18
C ARG A 28 -4.17 23.95 -3.37
N ILE A 29 -3.64 23.76 -4.57
CA ILE A 29 -4.50 23.73 -5.75
C ILE A 29 -4.93 22.27 -5.91
N GLN A 30 -6.01 21.88 -5.25
CA GLN A 30 -6.85 20.80 -5.78
C GLN A 30 -7.60 21.42 -6.94
N THR A 31 -7.04 21.28 -8.15
CA THR A 31 -7.81 21.47 -9.36
C THR A 31 -8.75 20.27 -9.42
N GLU A 32 -9.97 20.45 -8.95
CA GLU A 32 -11.07 19.54 -9.24
C GLU A 32 -11.33 19.57 -10.75
N THR A 33 -10.63 18.72 -11.50
CA THR A 33 -11.17 18.20 -12.74
C THR A 33 -11.86 16.89 -12.41
N ASN A 34 -13.17 16.98 -12.19
CA ASN A 34 -14.10 15.87 -12.17
C ASN A 34 -14.02 15.14 -13.52
N THR A 35 -13.05 14.25 -13.64
CA THR A 35 -13.03 13.20 -14.65
C THR A 35 -13.25 11.93 -13.85
N ALA A 36 -14.43 11.32 -14.00
CA ALA A 36 -14.72 10.01 -13.45
C ALA A 36 -13.79 8.99 -14.12
N GLN A 37 -12.58 8.88 -13.56
CA GLN A 37 -11.58 7.91 -13.95
C GLN A 37 -11.85 6.68 -13.10
N SER A 38 -12.63 5.75 -13.64
CA SER A 38 -12.61 4.37 -13.17
C SER A 38 -11.19 3.87 -13.35
N GLU A 39 -10.38 3.94 -12.29
CA GLU A 39 -9.10 3.26 -12.24
C GLU A 39 -9.37 1.77 -12.34
N THR A 40 -9.24 1.21 -13.54
CA THR A 40 -9.22 -0.24 -13.74
C THR A 40 -8.02 -0.77 -12.96
N GLN A 41 -8.25 -1.29 -11.76
CA GLN A 41 -7.23 -2.00 -11.01
C GLN A 41 -6.75 -3.15 -11.89
N ILE A 42 -5.46 -3.18 -12.20
CA ILE A 42 -4.86 -4.23 -13.02
C ILE A 42 -4.85 -5.50 -12.17
N GLN A 43 -5.75 -6.43 -12.47
CA GLN A 43 -5.72 -7.77 -11.90
C GLN A 43 -4.69 -8.61 -12.66
N ILE A 44 -3.67 -9.10 -11.96
CA ILE A 44 -2.68 -10.03 -12.51
C ILE A 44 -3.13 -11.44 -12.17
N ILE A 45 -3.27 -12.30 -13.18
CA ILE A 45 -3.57 -13.73 -13.03
C ILE A 45 -2.44 -14.49 -13.71
N GLU A 46 -1.66 -15.21 -12.93
CA GLU A 46 -0.51 -15.97 -13.39
C GLU A 46 -0.54 -17.37 -12.80
N ASN A 47 -0.22 -18.36 -13.62
CA ASN A 47 0.03 -19.71 -13.14
C ASN A 47 1.52 -19.84 -12.84
N ILE A 48 1.84 -20.32 -11.65
CA ILE A 48 3.22 -20.55 -11.21
C ILE A 48 3.45 -22.04 -10.94
N THR A 49 4.68 -22.48 -11.10
CA THR A 49 5.13 -23.83 -10.72
C THR A 49 5.28 -23.95 -9.21
N PRO A 50 5.33 -25.17 -8.65
CA PRO A 50 5.60 -25.37 -7.22
C PRO A 50 6.95 -24.80 -6.76
N GLU A 51 7.97 -24.83 -7.60
CA GLU A 51 9.29 -24.27 -7.29
C GLU A 51 9.24 -22.73 -7.20
N GLU A 52 8.58 -22.07 -8.14
CA GLU A 52 8.35 -20.63 -8.12
C GLU A 52 7.50 -20.21 -6.91
N ALA A 53 6.45 -20.96 -6.59
CA ALA A 53 5.63 -20.73 -5.41
C ALA A 53 6.47 -20.83 -4.13
N TYR A 54 7.32 -21.87 -4.01
CA TYR A 54 8.22 -22.00 -2.87
C TYR A 54 9.14 -20.78 -2.75
N ILE A 55 9.79 -20.35 -3.84
CA ILE A 55 10.66 -19.17 -3.83
C ILE A 55 9.87 -17.92 -3.39
N LEU A 56 8.70 -17.69 -3.98
CA LEU A 56 7.84 -16.54 -3.67
C LEU A 56 7.46 -16.48 -2.18
N ILE A 57 7.08 -17.62 -1.61
CA ILE A 57 6.76 -17.75 -0.18
C ILE A 57 7.99 -17.42 0.67
N GLN A 58 9.16 -17.94 0.29
CA GLN A 58 10.40 -17.75 1.04
C GLN A 58 10.87 -16.30 1.03
N GLU A 59 10.75 -15.61 -0.10
CA GLU A 59 11.09 -14.19 -0.24
C GLU A 59 10.12 -13.26 0.51
N ASN A 60 8.89 -13.71 0.78
CA ASN A 60 7.85 -12.93 1.45
C ASN A 60 7.55 -13.35 2.89
N LYS A 61 8.41 -14.16 3.52
CA LYS A 61 8.18 -14.70 4.88
C LYS A 61 7.85 -13.65 5.94
N ASP A 62 8.49 -12.48 5.87
CA ASP A 62 8.32 -11.38 6.83
C ASP A 62 7.40 -10.27 6.29
N ASN A 63 6.73 -10.50 5.16
CA ASN A 63 5.84 -9.51 4.53
C ASN A 63 4.40 -9.70 5.04
N PRO A 64 3.88 -8.82 5.92
CA PRO A 64 2.52 -8.96 6.45
C PRO A 64 1.41 -8.76 5.40
N ASN A 65 1.76 -8.27 4.20
CA ASN A 65 0.82 -8.07 3.11
C ASN A 65 0.81 -9.25 2.12
N PHE A 66 1.63 -10.27 2.34
CA PHE A 66 1.63 -11.48 1.53
C PHE A 66 0.73 -12.54 2.17
N VAL A 67 -0.28 -13.00 1.42
CA VAL A 67 -1.28 -13.95 1.91
C VAL A 67 -1.33 -15.14 0.97
N ILE A 68 -1.25 -16.34 1.54
CA ILE A 68 -1.48 -17.59 0.84
C ILE A 68 -2.92 -18.01 1.12
N LEU A 69 -3.74 -18.11 0.08
CA LEU A 69 -5.13 -18.50 0.19
C LEU A 69 -5.31 -19.95 -0.26
N ASP A 70 -5.78 -20.81 0.63
CA ASP A 70 -6.10 -22.20 0.33
C ASP A 70 -7.63 -22.34 0.18
N VAL A 71 -8.09 -22.54 -1.05
CA VAL A 71 -9.52 -22.54 -1.40
C VAL A 71 -10.19 -23.92 -1.33
N ARG A 72 -9.49 -24.91 -0.76
CA ARG A 72 -10.00 -26.28 -0.56
C ARG A 72 -11.03 -26.35 0.58
N THR A 73 -11.68 -27.51 0.75
CA THR A 73 -12.59 -27.68 1.89
C THR A 73 -11.82 -27.68 3.22
N PRO A 74 -12.47 -27.36 4.34
CA PRO A 74 -11.84 -27.44 5.66
C PRO A 74 -11.30 -28.84 5.99
N GLU A 75 -11.97 -29.91 5.55
CA GLU A 75 -11.52 -31.28 5.79
C GLU A 75 -10.21 -31.59 5.07
N GLU A 76 -10.03 -31.11 3.84
CA GLU A 76 -8.78 -31.26 3.08
C GLU A 76 -7.64 -30.44 3.72
N PHE A 77 -7.96 -29.22 4.19
CA PHE A 77 -7.01 -28.32 4.84
C PHE A 77 -6.50 -28.86 6.17
N LEU A 78 -7.39 -29.46 6.98
CA LEU A 78 -7.04 -30.05 8.28
C LEU A 78 -6.10 -31.25 8.18
N GLY A 79 -6.06 -31.93 7.03
CA GLY A 79 -5.13 -33.03 6.79
C GLY A 79 -3.71 -32.53 6.63
N GLU A 80 -3.48 -31.70 5.61
CA GLU A 80 -2.20 -31.05 5.33
C GLU A 80 -2.43 -29.71 4.61
N TYR A 81 -1.61 -28.72 4.95
CA TYR A 81 -1.70 -27.37 4.41
C TYR A 81 -0.33 -26.70 4.37
N ILE A 82 -0.21 -25.66 3.54
CA ILE A 82 0.99 -24.81 3.51
C ILE A 82 1.01 -23.95 4.76
N GLU A 83 2.12 -23.93 5.50
CA GLU A 83 2.27 -23.13 6.71
C GLU A 83 1.90 -21.65 6.45
N ASN A 84 1.17 -21.04 7.40
CA ASN A 84 0.66 -19.65 7.32
C ASN A 84 -0.37 -19.36 6.22
N SER A 85 -0.90 -20.38 5.54
CA SER A 85 -2.04 -20.19 4.64
C SER A 85 -3.36 -19.99 5.41
N VAL A 86 -4.27 -19.25 4.79
CA VAL A 86 -5.64 -19.03 5.27
C VAL A 86 -6.57 -19.89 4.43
N ASN A 87 -7.37 -20.74 5.08
CA ASN A 87 -8.40 -21.51 4.38
C ASN A 87 -9.62 -20.61 4.09
N LEU A 88 -10.01 -20.55 2.83
CA LEU A 88 -11.25 -19.93 2.39
C LEU A 88 -12.05 -20.95 1.58
N ASP A 89 -12.95 -21.65 2.27
CA ASP A 89 -13.77 -22.69 1.65
C ASP A 89 -14.58 -22.14 0.48
N TYR A 90 -14.22 -22.56 -0.75
CA TYR A 90 -14.91 -22.19 -1.98
C TYR A 90 -16.38 -22.62 -1.99
N TYR A 91 -16.72 -23.70 -1.29
CA TYR A 91 -18.09 -24.21 -1.21
C TYR A 91 -18.92 -23.57 -0.09
N SER A 92 -18.32 -22.69 0.72
CA SER A 92 -19.03 -21.96 1.77
C SER A 92 -20.18 -21.14 1.17
N SER A 93 -21.30 -21.08 1.89
CA SER A 93 -22.43 -20.23 1.51
C SER A 93 -22.07 -18.76 1.39
N ASP A 94 -21.00 -18.33 2.07
CA ASP A 94 -20.57 -16.94 2.13
C ASP A 94 -19.46 -16.64 1.09
N PHE A 95 -19.09 -17.62 0.26
CA PHE A 95 -18.18 -17.40 -0.86
C PHE A 95 -18.92 -16.72 -2.01
N HIS A 96 -18.72 -15.41 -2.13
CA HIS A 96 -19.42 -14.59 -3.12
C HIS A 96 -18.47 -13.73 -3.93
N LEU A 97 -18.69 -13.74 -5.26
CA LEU A 97 -18.14 -12.72 -6.13
C LEU A 97 -18.87 -11.42 -5.83
N THR A 98 -18.21 -10.46 -5.19
CA THR A 98 -18.70 -9.08 -5.19
C THR A 98 -18.49 -8.56 -6.60
N THR A 99 -19.54 -8.57 -7.44
CA THR A 99 -19.50 -7.84 -8.70
C THR A 99 -19.27 -6.37 -8.35
N PRO A 100 -18.18 -5.73 -8.80
CA PRO A 100 -18.03 -4.30 -8.60
C PRO A 100 -19.23 -3.60 -9.25
N PRO A 101 -19.88 -2.65 -8.55
CA PRO A 101 -21.00 -1.93 -9.13
C PRO A 101 -20.51 -1.17 -10.35
N ASN A 102 -21.10 -1.48 -11.51
CA ASN A 102 -20.94 -0.86 -12.85
C ASN A 102 -20.18 -1.70 -13.89
N ILE A 103 -20.82 -2.77 -14.37
CA ILE A 103 -20.69 -3.22 -15.77
C ILE A 103 -22.12 -3.59 -16.26
N LEU A 104 -22.83 -2.59 -16.81
CA LEU A 104 -24.00 -2.74 -17.70
C LEU A 104 -23.75 -1.91 -18.94
#